data_AF-A0A950CX09-F1
#
_entry.id   AF-A0A950CX09-F1
#
_cell.length_a   1.000
_cell.length_b   1.000
_cell.length_c   1.000
_cell.angle_alpha   90.00
_cell.angle_beta   90.00
_cell.angle_gamma   90.00
#
_symmetry.space_group_name_H-M   'P 1'
#
loop_
_entity.id
_entity.type
_entity.pdbx_description
1 polymer ?
#
loop_
_entity_poly.entity_id
_entity_poly.type
_entity_poly.pdbx_seq_one_letter_code
_entity_poly.pdbx_strand_id
1 'polypeptide(L)'
;MPCPHFEPQRVTPRPTHANARLPLIDEYEGVCHASGEPAEVSSAVRFQFCNHGYSRGACGRTPNPEGPSCLRFEVLSRDGSSLEVLCVEEQEYAPLRWTKVRFSLPDERVQPEPADTCVRAQIRAFGLSFARHFADALQDSRRSSNTHDG
;
A
#
# COMPACT_ATOMS: atom_id res chain seq x y z
N MET A 1 0.73 -8.05 -3.71
CA MET A 1 0.28 -6.73 -4.20
C MET A 1 -1.19 -6.61 -3.84
N PRO A 2 -1.69 -5.60 -3.09
CA PRO A 2 -3.08 -5.61 -2.66
C PRO A 2 -4.04 -5.38 -3.83
N CYS A 3 -5.31 -5.71 -3.62
CA CYS A 3 -6.37 -5.42 -4.57
C CYS A 3 -6.59 -3.90 -4.70
N PRO A 4 -6.74 -3.32 -5.91
CA PRO A 4 -6.93 -1.88 -6.08
C PRO A 4 -8.24 -1.35 -5.49
N HIS A 5 -9.25 -2.21 -5.33
CA HIS A 5 -10.55 -1.86 -4.76
C HIS A 5 -10.63 -2.01 -3.23
N PHE A 6 -9.51 -2.29 -2.57
CA PHE A 6 -9.46 -2.42 -1.12
C PHE A 6 -9.10 -1.08 -0.48
N GLU A 7 -9.94 -0.62 0.42
CA GLU A 7 -9.66 0.54 1.26
C GLU A 7 -9.26 0.06 2.66
N PRO A 8 -7.96 0.03 3.00
CA PRO A 8 -7.50 -0.32 4.33
C PRO A 8 -7.90 0.77 5.34
N GLN A 9 -8.51 0.37 6.45
CA GLN A 9 -8.97 1.28 7.50
C GLN A 9 -8.13 1.18 8.78
N ARG A 10 -7.74 -0.03 9.18
CA ARG A 10 -6.93 -0.27 10.38
C ARG A 10 -6.10 -1.55 10.29
N VAL A 11 -4.98 -1.58 10.98
CA VAL A 11 -4.18 -2.82 11.11
C VAL A 11 -5.01 -3.85 11.87
N THR A 12 -4.99 -5.11 11.42
CA THR A 12 -5.68 -6.19 12.12
C THR A 12 -5.03 -6.42 13.49
N PRO A 13 -5.82 -6.53 14.58
CA PRO A 13 -5.28 -6.87 15.90
C PRO A 13 -4.84 -8.34 15.99
N ARG A 14 -5.26 -9.17 15.04
CA ARG A 14 -4.95 -10.61 14.98
C ARG A 14 -4.47 -10.94 13.56
N PRO A 15 -3.21 -10.65 13.22
CA PRO A 15 -2.68 -10.99 11.91
C PRO A 15 -2.62 -12.51 11.78
N THR A 16 -3.18 -13.02 10.69
CA THR A 16 -3.15 -14.45 10.42
C THR A 16 -1.72 -14.87 9.99
N HIS A 17 -0.94 -13.91 9.49
CA HIS A 17 0.39 -14.14 8.93
C HIS A 17 1.40 -13.07 9.37
N ALA A 18 1.62 -12.93 10.68
CA ALA A 18 2.47 -11.88 11.28
C ALA A 18 3.92 -11.79 10.72
N ASN A 19 4.46 -12.87 10.15
CA ASN A 19 5.83 -12.93 9.62
C ASN A 19 5.88 -12.96 8.08
N ALA A 20 4.73 -12.86 7.40
CA ALA A 20 4.72 -12.83 5.94
C ALA A 20 5.17 -11.47 5.42
N ARG A 21 5.80 -11.45 4.23
CA ARG A 21 6.04 -10.21 3.50
C ARG A 21 4.74 -9.75 2.86
N LEU A 22 3.97 -8.97 3.59
CA LEU A 22 2.69 -8.45 3.11
C LEU A 22 2.91 -7.25 2.19
N PRO A 23 2.04 -7.05 1.20
CA PRO A 23 2.20 -5.95 0.24
C PRO A 23 2.06 -4.55 0.86
N LEU A 24 1.26 -4.41 1.93
CA LEU A 24 1.17 -3.20 2.75
C LEU A 24 2.03 -3.28 4.01
N ILE A 25 2.94 -4.26 4.10
CA ILE A 25 3.78 -4.60 5.26
C ILE A 25 2.99 -5.15 6.45
N ASP A 26 1.93 -4.47 6.88
CA ASP A 26 0.96 -4.98 7.86
C ASP A 26 -0.28 -5.59 7.18
N GLU A 27 -1.00 -6.45 7.92
CA GLU A 27 -2.32 -6.94 7.50
C GLU A 27 -3.40 -5.94 7.94
N TYR A 28 -4.30 -5.58 7.03
CA TYR A 28 -5.32 -4.57 7.27
C TYR A 28 -6.73 -5.13 7.24
N GLU A 29 -7.57 -4.59 8.14
CA GLU A 29 -9.02 -4.57 8.04
C GLU A 29 -9.48 -3.38 7.20
N GLY A 30 -10.60 -3.52 6.51
CA GLY A 30 -11.10 -2.47 5.63
C GLY A 30 -12.33 -2.88 4.83
N VAL A 31 -12.65 -2.06 3.84
CA VAL A 31 -13.82 -2.21 2.98
C VAL A 31 -13.43 -2.47 1.53
N CYS A 32 -14.29 -3.18 0.81
CA CYS A 32 -14.14 -3.48 -0.60
C CYS A 32 -15.12 -2.62 -1.40
N HIS A 33 -14.60 -1.96 -2.43
CA HIS A 33 -15.34 -1.08 -3.33
C HIS A 33 -15.64 -1.71 -4.70
N ALA A 34 -15.31 -2.99 -4.90
CA ALA A 34 -15.42 -3.65 -6.21
C ALA A 34 -16.86 -3.74 -6.75
N SER A 35 -17.86 -3.73 -5.86
CA SER A 35 -19.29 -3.81 -6.19
C SER A 35 -19.99 -2.44 -6.29
N GLY A 36 -19.25 -1.33 -6.28
CA GLY A 36 -19.81 0.03 -6.29
C GLY A 36 -20.17 0.55 -4.89
N GLU A 37 -20.88 -0.25 -4.09
CA GLU A 37 -21.13 0.08 -2.67
C GLU A 37 -20.02 -0.47 -1.77
N PRO A 38 -19.44 0.34 -0.85
CA PRO A 38 -18.43 -0.12 0.08
C PRO A 38 -18.98 -1.20 1.01
N ALA A 39 -18.35 -2.38 1.00
CA ALA A 39 -18.76 -3.50 1.84
C ALA A 39 -17.61 -3.99 2.71
N GLU A 40 -17.88 -4.28 3.98
CA GLU A 40 -16.89 -4.92 4.85
C GLU A 40 -16.40 -6.24 4.25
N VAL A 41 -15.10 -6.48 4.39
CA VAL A 41 -14.47 -7.69 3.89
C VAL A 41 -14.36 -8.71 5.02
N SER A 42 -14.99 -9.87 4.85
CA SER A 42 -14.82 -10.98 5.78
C SER A 42 -13.37 -11.41 5.87
N SER A 43 -12.94 -11.92 7.02
CA SER A 43 -11.55 -12.33 7.27
C SER A 43 -11.00 -13.29 6.22
N ALA A 44 -11.81 -14.26 5.76
CA ALA A 44 -11.44 -15.24 4.75
C ALA A 44 -11.09 -14.59 3.39
N VAL A 45 -11.94 -13.67 2.91
CA VAL A 45 -11.75 -12.96 1.63
C VAL A 45 -10.63 -11.92 1.74
N ARG A 46 -10.54 -11.28 2.91
CA ARG A 46 -9.62 -10.18 3.19
C ARG A 46 -8.16 -10.58 3.05
N PHE A 47 -7.81 -11.73 3.60
CA PHE A 47 -6.44 -12.22 3.51
C PHE A 47 -6.15 -12.75 2.10
N GLN A 48 -7.04 -13.58 1.54
CA GLN A 48 -6.78 -14.22 0.26
C GLN A 48 -6.69 -13.23 -0.91
N PHE A 49 -7.52 -12.18 -0.90
CA PHE A 49 -7.67 -11.28 -2.05
C PHE A 49 -7.37 -9.82 -1.75
N CYS A 50 -7.92 -9.22 -0.68
CA CYS A 50 -7.81 -7.78 -0.50
C CYS A 50 -6.39 -7.34 -0.12
N ASN A 51 -5.77 -8.00 0.85
CA ASN A 51 -4.39 -7.70 1.26
C ASN A 51 -3.34 -8.29 0.29
N HIS A 52 -3.68 -9.33 -0.47
CA HIS A 52 -2.73 -10.08 -1.30
C HIS A 52 -2.94 -9.95 -2.82
N GLY A 53 -4.01 -9.28 -3.24
CA GLY A 53 -4.42 -9.16 -4.64
C GLY A 53 -4.68 -10.51 -5.28
N TYR A 54 -4.39 -10.62 -6.56
CA TYR A 54 -4.59 -11.85 -7.33
C TYR A 54 -3.47 -12.88 -7.19
N SER A 55 -2.49 -12.67 -6.31
CA SER A 55 -1.41 -13.66 -6.07
C SER A 55 -1.95 -15.04 -5.64
N ARG A 56 -3.24 -15.11 -5.24
CA ARG A 56 -3.98 -16.33 -4.91
C ARG A 56 -5.21 -16.58 -5.81
N GLY A 57 -5.23 -16.02 -7.02
CA GLY A 57 -6.31 -16.15 -8.00
C GLY A 57 -7.25 -14.94 -8.07
N ALA A 58 -8.24 -15.01 -8.96
CA ALA A 58 -9.18 -13.92 -9.18
C ALA A 58 -10.26 -13.86 -8.07
N CYS A 59 -10.52 -12.66 -7.58
CA CYS A 59 -11.62 -12.41 -6.63
C CYS A 59 -12.95 -12.39 -7.39
N GLY A 60 -13.93 -13.19 -6.95
CA GLY A 60 -15.27 -13.21 -7.56
C GLY A 60 -16.07 -11.90 -7.42
N ARG A 61 -15.59 -10.95 -6.59
CA ARG A 61 -16.19 -9.61 -6.48
C ARG A 61 -15.74 -8.65 -7.58
N THR A 62 -14.69 -9.00 -8.33
CA THR A 62 -14.14 -8.13 -9.38
C THR A 62 -14.43 -8.76 -10.74
N PRO A 63 -15.57 -8.43 -11.38
CA PRO A 63 -15.84 -8.86 -12.74
C PRO A 63 -15.07 -7.95 -13.71
N ASN A 64 -13.74 -7.99 -13.69
CA ASN A 64 -12.96 -7.27 -14.70
C ASN A 64 -12.77 -8.18 -15.93
N PRO A 65 -13.38 -7.86 -17.10
CA PRO A 65 -13.16 -8.62 -18.32
C PRO A 65 -11.70 -8.53 -18.83
N GLU A 66 -10.96 -7.50 -18.44
CA GLU A 66 -9.54 -7.31 -18.80
C GLU A 66 -8.58 -8.01 -17.82
N GLY A 67 -9.11 -8.77 -16.86
CA GLY A 67 -8.31 -9.51 -15.88
C GLY A 67 -7.97 -8.73 -14.62
N PRO A 68 -7.54 -9.41 -13.54
CA PRO A 68 -7.34 -8.77 -12.25
C PRO A 68 -6.10 -7.88 -12.25
N SER A 69 -6.22 -6.66 -11.71
CA SER A 69 -5.07 -5.80 -11.40
C SER A 69 -4.75 -5.78 -9.90
N CYS A 70 -3.58 -5.26 -9.55
CA CYS A 70 -3.09 -5.12 -8.18
C CYS A 70 -2.14 -3.94 -8.04
N LEU A 71 -1.97 -3.44 -6.82
CA LEU A 71 -1.03 -2.36 -6.54
C LEU A 71 0.30 -2.88 -5.98
N ARG A 72 1.41 -2.33 -6.46
CA ARG A 72 2.73 -2.53 -5.89
C ARG A 72 3.28 -1.19 -5.42
N PHE A 73 3.92 -1.20 -4.26
CA PHE A 73 4.50 -0.02 -3.65
C PHE A 73 6.00 -0.21 -3.48
N GLU A 74 6.75 0.86 -3.74
CA GLU A 74 8.19 0.90 -3.59
C GLU A 74 8.60 2.25 -3.00
N VAL A 75 9.47 2.23 -1.99
CA VAL A 75 10.06 3.47 -1.45
C VAL A 75 11.26 3.83 -2.31
N LEU A 76 11.15 4.95 -3.03
CA LEU A 76 12.23 5.47 -3.90
C LEU A 76 13.27 6.23 -3.10
N SER A 77 12.81 7.05 -2.16
CA SER A 77 13.67 7.82 -1.26
C SER A 77 12.91 8.09 0.04
N ARG A 78 13.65 8.54 1.05
CA ARG A 78 13.10 8.86 2.37
C ARG A 78 13.92 9.93 3.05
N ASP A 79 13.23 10.84 3.71
CA ASP A 79 13.81 11.73 4.71
C ASP A 79 13.15 11.46 6.07
N GLY A 80 13.73 11.96 7.15
CA GLY A 80 13.29 11.62 8.50
C GLY A 80 11.83 12.02 8.86
N SER A 81 11.06 12.59 7.93
CA SER A 81 9.65 12.91 8.10
C SER A 81 8.78 12.56 6.87
N SER A 82 9.32 11.99 5.79
CA SER A 82 8.55 11.66 4.60
C SER A 82 9.16 10.56 3.73
N LEU A 83 8.32 9.96 2.89
CA LEU A 83 8.69 8.92 1.93
C LEU A 83 8.35 9.39 0.52
N GLU A 84 9.25 9.20 -0.44
CA GLU A 84 8.86 9.16 -1.86
C GLU A 84 8.47 7.72 -2.20
N VAL A 85 7.22 7.53 -2.62
CA VAL A 85 6.63 6.23 -2.91
C VAL A 85 6.24 6.16 -4.38
N LEU A 86 6.70 5.12 -5.07
CA LEU A 86 6.16 4.70 -6.36
C LEU A 86 5.01 3.74 -6.12
N CYS A 87 3.82 4.09 -6.61
CA CYS A 87 2.66 3.22 -6.66
C CYS A 87 2.47 2.76 -8.12
N VAL A 88 2.58 1.46 -8.36
CA VAL A 88 2.38 0.84 -9.67
C VAL A 88 1.13 -0.01 -9.62
N GLU A 89 0.18 0.23 -10.52
CA GLU A 89 -0.86 -0.75 -10.80
C GLU A 89 -0.35 -1.71 -11.86
N GLU A 90 -0.42 -3.00 -11.56
CA GLU A 90 0.00 -4.08 -12.44
C GLU A 90 -1.21 -4.93 -12.83
N GLN A 91 -1.28 -5.29 -14.10
CA GLN A 91 -2.26 -6.21 -14.67
C GLN A 91 -1.48 -7.23 -15.50
N GLU A 92 -1.77 -8.52 -15.30
CA GLU A 92 -1.07 -9.61 -15.99
C GLU A 92 0.47 -9.51 -15.93
N TYR A 93 1.00 -9.18 -14.75
CA TYR A 93 2.44 -9.01 -14.51
C TYR A 93 3.11 -7.87 -15.29
N ALA A 94 2.34 -6.99 -15.93
CA ALA A 94 2.81 -5.80 -16.62
C ALA A 94 2.34 -4.51 -15.90
N PRO A 95 3.18 -3.47 -15.80
CA PRO A 95 2.73 -2.16 -15.34
C PRO A 95 1.65 -1.59 -16.26
N LEU A 96 0.48 -1.30 -15.70
CA LEU A 96 -0.62 -0.67 -16.40
C LEU A 96 -0.54 0.87 -16.29
N ARG A 97 -0.32 1.35 -15.07
CA ARG A 97 -0.14 2.77 -14.75
C ARG A 97 0.65 2.94 -13.46
N TRP A 98 1.27 4.10 -13.27
CA TRP A 98 2.00 4.38 -12.04
C TRP A 98 1.93 5.86 -11.67
N THR A 99 2.10 6.12 -10.39
CA THR A 99 2.23 7.47 -9.85
C THR A 99 3.34 7.53 -8.81
N LYS A 100 4.04 8.65 -8.77
CA LYS A 100 4.99 8.97 -7.71
C LYS A 100 4.34 9.96 -6.76
N VAL A 101 4.41 9.66 -5.47
CA VAL A 101 3.83 10.50 -4.43
C VAL A 101 4.82 10.67 -3.28
N ARG A 102 4.73 11.81 -2.62
CA ARG A 102 5.34 12.07 -1.32
C ARG A 102 4.31 11.78 -0.23
N PHE A 103 4.67 10.90 0.70
CA PHE A 103 3.91 10.63 1.91
C PHE A 103 4.57 11.33 3.09
N SER A 104 3.88 12.30 3.71
CA SER A 104 4.30 12.98 4.93
C SER A 104 3.92 12.14 6.14
N LEU A 105 4.88 11.83 7.03
CA LEU A 105 4.61 11.08 8.25
C LEU A 105 3.86 11.89 9.32
N PRO A 106 4.24 13.15 9.63
CA PRO A 106 3.56 13.93 10.66
C PRO A 106 2.07 14.17 10.37
N ASP A 107 1.74 14.45 9.11
CA ASP A 107 0.38 14.80 8.71
C ASP A 107 -0.37 13.64 8.04
N GLU A 108 0.32 12.53 7.79
CA GLU A 108 -0.19 11.36 7.07
C GLU A 108 -0.79 11.70 5.69
N ARG A 109 -0.27 12.77 5.06
CA ARG A 109 -0.75 13.30 3.79
C ARG A 109 0.02 12.72 2.61
N VAL A 110 -0.69 12.54 1.49
CA VAL A 110 -0.13 12.08 0.21
C VAL A 110 -0.17 13.22 -0.79
N GLN A 111 0.95 13.50 -1.47
CA GLN A 111 1.09 14.59 -2.45
C GLN A 111 1.86 14.15 -3.70
N PRO A 112 1.35 14.37 -4.93
CA PRO A 112 -0.02 14.81 -5.23
C PRO A 112 -1.05 13.82 -4.69
N GLU A 113 -2.24 14.32 -4.36
CA GLU A 113 -3.31 13.47 -3.84
C GLU A 113 -3.85 12.57 -4.97
N PRO A 114 -3.79 11.23 -4.86
CA PRO A 114 -4.39 10.35 -5.85
C PRO A 114 -5.90 10.57 -5.89
N ALA A 115 -6.49 10.63 -7.09
CA ALA A 115 -7.94 10.79 -7.24
C ALA A 115 -8.73 9.61 -6.64
N ASP A 116 -8.21 8.39 -6.82
CA ASP A 116 -8.81 7.16 -6.30
C ASP A 116 -8.63 7.05 -4.77
N THR A 117 -9.75 6.86 -4.07
CA THR A 117 -9.81 6.79 -2.61
C THR A 117 -9.10 5.55 -2.06
N CYS A 118 -9.23 4.40 -2.72
CA CYS A 118 -8.58 3.16 -2.32
C CYS A 118 -7.07 3.26 -2.52
N VAL A 119 -6.61 3.79 -3.66
CA VAL A 119 -5.18 4.03 -3.91
C VAL A 119 -4.60 4.94 -2.83
N ARG A 120 -5.29 6.04 -2.51
CA ARG A 120 -4.85 6.98 -1.47
C ARG A 120 -4.78 6.33 -0.09
N ALA A 121 -5.80 5.57 0.30
CA ALA A 121 -5.82 4.85 1.57
C ALA A 121 -4.70 3.80 1.65
N GLN A 122 -4.43 3.08 0.55
CA GLN A 122 -3.35 2.10 0.49
C GLN A 122 -1.96 2.72 0.58
N ILE A 123 -1.72 3.88 -0.06
CA ILE A 123 -0.46 4.61 0.09
C ILE A 123 -0.24 5.02 1.55
N ARG A 124 -1.27 5.55 2.21
CA ARG A 124 -1.20 5.91 3.64
C ARG A 124 -0.93 4.68 4.50
N ALA A 125 -1.63 3.57 4.26
CA ALA A 125 -1.42 2.31 4.98
C ALA A 125 0.01 1.77 4.81
N PHE A 126 0.51 1.75 3.57
CA PHE A 126 1.88 1.34 3.26
C PHE A 126 2.90 2.24 3.97
N GLY A 127 2.75 3.56 3.87
CA GLY A 127 3.70 4.52 4.46
C GLY A 127 3.73 4.45 6.00
N LEU A 128 2.58 4.32 6.65
CA LEU A 128 2.50 4.13 8.10
C LEU A 128 3.13 2.81 8.55
N SER A 129 2.88 1.73 7.82
CA SER A 129 3.48 0.42 8.12
C SER A 129 4.99 0.45 7.89
N PHE A 130 5.45 1.10 6.83
CA PHE A 130 6.87 1.28 6.57
C PHE A 130 7.58 2.00 7.72
N ALA A 131 7.00 3.09 8.22
CA ALA A 131 7.60 3.82 9.33
C ALA A 131 7.64 3.04 10.64
N ARG A 132 6.64 2.19 10.91
CA ARG A 132 6.65 1.31 12.10
C ARG A 132 7.74 0.24 12.03
N HIS A 133 7.90 -0.39 10.86
CA HIS A 133 8.75 -1.58 10.71
C HIS A 133 10.18 -1.27 10.27
N PHE A 134 10.41 -0.08 9.70
CA PHE A 134 11.70 0.34 9.16
C PHE A 134 12.14 1.70 9.73
N ALA A 135 11.81 1.97 11.00
CA ALA A 135 12.10 3.23 11.68
C ALA A 135 13.59 3.62 11.64
N ASP A 136 14.49 2.66 11.87
CA ASP A 136 15.94 2.89 11.80
C ASP A 136 16.37 3.33 10.40
N ALA A 137 15.73 2.76 9.38
CA ALA A 137 15.97 3.09 7.99
C ALA A 137 15.62 4.57 7.68
N LEU A 138 14.66 5.17 8.40
CA LEU A 138 14.29 6.59 8.28
C LEU A 138 15.34 7.54 8.89
N GLN A 139 16.21 7.06 9.78
CA GLN A 139 17.18 7.89 10.49
C GLN A 139 18.49 8.06 9.71
N ASP A 140 18.86 7.08 8.87
CA ASP A 140 20.13 7.07 8.14
C ASP A 140 20.27 8.19 7.09
N SER A 141 19.17 8.72 6.54
CA SER A 141 19.25 9.78 5.52
C SER A 141 19.70 11.13 6.07
N ARG A 142 19.67 11.33 7.40
CA ARG A 142 20.18 12.55 8.05
C ARG A 142 21.70 12.58 8.22
N ARG A 143 22.40 11.45 8.07
CA ARG A 143 23.86 11.37 8.31
C ARG A 143 24.71 11.63 7.07
N SER A 144 24.15 11.52 5.86
CA SER A 144 24.93 11.67 4.61
C SER A 144 24.99 13.10 4.06
N SER A 145 24.26 14.06 4.64
CA SER A 145 24.23 15.46 4.19
C SER A 145 25.23 16.39 4.90
N ASN A 146 26.11 15.85 5.76
CA ASN A 146 27.04 16.65 6.59
C ASN A 146 28.54 16.47 6.29
N THR A 147 28.90 15.98 5.10
CA THR A 147 30.30 15.92 4.65
C THR A 147 30.43 16.57 3.28
N HIS A 148 30.59 17.89 3.25
CA HIS A 148 31.35 18.66 2.25
C HIS A 148 31.56 20.08 2.80
N ASP A 149 32.55 20.23 3.67
CA ASP A 149 33.32 21.47 3.80
C ASP A 149 34.67 21.10 4.43
N GLY A 150 35.73 21.28 3.66
CA GLY A 150 37.11 20.94 3.98
C GLY A 150 38.02 21.17 2.77
#